data_AF-A0AAU6ZIG2-F1
#
_entry.id   AF-A0AAU6ZIG2-F1
#
_cell.length_a   1.000
_cell.length_b   1.000
_cell.length_c   1.000
_cell.angle_alpha   90.00
_cell.angle_beta   90.00
_cell.angle_gamma   90.00
#
_symmetry.space_group_name_H-M   'P 1'
#
loop_
_entity.id
_entity.type
_entity.pdbx_description
1 polymer ?
#
loop_
_entity_poly.entity_id
_entity_poly.type
_entity_poly.pdbx_seq_one_letter_code
_entity_poly.pdbx_strand_id
1 'polypeptide(L)'
;MSRRKSIATAVLLALALAVSATGPAASAVDAPDVKVSGNPIVGAVLIVDGAQEHFEGCGGYGDPGYSIQWLRDGEPIAPDPRFSPYLHVVELDDLGGRISAVASGSPAACAGRKVVTQQTAVVEKEPLRAAGFTGRGVFELLGRTHDWTLMLYLGEDTSKGWKESRQVGPGWGLFTRIIAGGDLTHDGIADLMVENTSGTLYRFPGTGDGGFHTDNAQGTWEWSAMDNAIGPGDWNGDGPNDLLASDATGDLFVFPSQPFGGWGAREKVGHGWDVMDLLIGPGDWDGDGNVDVLAKDKAGRLYLYGGDGHGGWTTARQIGQGWNALTMIGSAGDFNRDGFNDVHGVNAGGDLVMYYGDGRGGWKGVETVGWGWNIFNGLY
;
A
#
# COMPACT_ATOMS: atom_id res chain seq x y z
N MET A 1 -69.26 69.71 -22.22
CA MET A 1 -68.84 68.39 -22.74
C MET A 1 -67.40 68.12 -22.32
N SER A 2 -67.20 67.31 -21.28
CA SER A 2 -65.90 66.78 -20.87
C SER A 2 -66.17 65.49 -20.11
N ARG A 3 -65.71 64.35 -20.65
CA ARG A 3 -65.84 63.02 -20.05
C ARG A 3 -64.58 62.73 -19.24
N ARG A 4 -64.71 62.47 -17.94
CA ARG A 4 -63.67 61.80 -17.13
C ARG A 4 -64.14 60.38 -16.81
N LYS A 5 -63.34 59.39 -17.20
CA LYS A 5 -63.53 57.96 -16.88
C LYS A 5 -62.93 57.68 -15.49
N SER A 6 -63.71 57.01 -14.65
CA SER A 6 -63.25 56.40 -13.39
C SER A 6 -62.84 54.95 -13.65
N ILE A 7 -61.73 54.51 -13.06
CA ILE A 7 -61.41 53.08 -12.88
C ILE A 7 -61.00 52.88 -11.41
N ALA A 8 -61.67 51.92 -10.77
CA ALA A 8 -61.49 51.49 -9.40
C ALA A 8 -60.21 50.65 -9.24
N THR A 9 -59.57 50.70 -8.07
CA THR A 9 -58.54 49.73 -7.67
C THR A 9 -58.92 49.15 -6.30
N ALA A 10 -59.04 47.83 -6.26
CA ALA A 10 -59.36 47.03 -5.09
C ALA A 10 -58.11 46.80 -4.23
N VAL A 11 -58.30 46.77 -2.90
CA VAL A 11 -57.28 46.44 -1.90
C VAL A 11 -57.25 44.92 -1.73
N LEU A 12 -56.10 44.28 -1.96
CA LEU A 12 -55.83 42.89 -1.56
C LEU A 12 -54.91 42.89 -0.33
N LEU A 13 -55.38 42.26 0.74
CA LEU A 13 -54.63 42.02 1.98
C LEU A 13 -53.90 40.67 1.83
N ALA A 14 -52.56 40.67 1.81
CA ALA A 14 -51.76 39.46 1.80
C ALA A 14 -51.35 39.10 3.24
N LEU A 15 -51.86 37.98 3.74
CA LEU A 15 -51.47 37.37 5.01
C LEU A 15 -50.22 36.50 4.75
N ALA A 16 -49.06 36.90 5.24
CA ALA A 16 -47.85 36.09 5.17
C ALA A 16 -47.88 35.03 6.28
N LEU A 17 -48.08 33.75 5.92
CA LEU A 17 -47.74 32.63 6.78
C LEU A 17 -46.22 32.43 6.74
N ALA A 18 -45.54 32.71 7.85
CA ALA A 18 -44.19 32.24 8.08
C ALA A 18 -44.26 30.73 8.38
N VAL A 19 -43.94 29.91 7.38
CA VAL A 19 -43.60 28.50 7.61
C VAL A 19 -42.17 28.47 8.14
N SER A 20 -42.03 28.34 9.45
CA SER A 20 -40.76 27.95 10.06
C SER A 20 -40.48 26.50 9.68
N ALA A 21 -39.63 26.30 8.67
CA ALA A 21 -39.01 25.00 8.42
C ALA A 21 -38.08 24.69 9.60
N THR A 22 -38.62 24.02 10.61
CA THR A 22 -37.79 23.33 11.59
C THR A 22 -37.27 22.10 10.88
N GLY A 23 -36.00 22.14 10.47
CA GLY A 23 -35.28 20.94 10.08
C GLY A 23 -35.36 19.91 11.23
N PRO A 24 -35.31 18.60 10.94
CA PRO A 24 -35.38 17.59 11.98
C PRO A 24 -34.25 17.83 12.99
N ALA A 25 -34.61 17.90 14.27
CA ALA A 25 -33.63 17.93 15.34
C ALA A 25 -32.79 16.65 15.24
N ALA A 26 -31.48 16.82 15.05
CA ALA A 26 -30.54 15.71 14.95
C ALA A 26 -30.64 14.83 16.23
N SER A 27 -30.93 13.55 16.03
CA SER A 27 -30.94 12.54 17.11
C SER A 27 -29.54 12.37 17.71
N ALA A 28 -29.45 11.75 18.88
CA ALA A 28 -28.16 11.33 19.43
C ALA A 28 -27.41 10.38 18.46
N VAL A 29 -26.38 10.86 17.74
CA VAL A 29 -25.34 10.09 17.03
C VAL A 29 -24.38 9.47 18.04
N ASP A 30 -24.26 8.15 18.02
CA ASP A 30 -23.40 7.44 18.94
C ASP A 30 -21.96 7.32 18.38
N ALA A 31 -20.99 7.13 19.26
CA ALA A 31 -19.58 6.96 18.86
C ALA A 31 -19.31 5.81 17.86
N PRO A 32 -20.07 4.70 17.83
CA PRO A 32 -19.90 3.67 16.80
C PRO A 32 -20.30 4.12 15.40
N ASP A 33 -21.15 5.15 15.28
CA ASP A 33 -21.67 5.64 14.00
C ASP A 33 -20.66 6.54 13.28
N VAL A 34 -19.71 7.12 14.03
CA VAL A 34 -18.59 7.90 13.49
C VAL A 34 -17.29 7.24 13.91
N LYS A 35 -16.55 6.68 12.96
CA LYS A 35 -15.39 5.82 13.24
C LYS A 35 -14.20 6.21 12.39
N VAL A 36 -13.02 5.81 12.85
CA VAL A 36 -11.80 5.84 12.04
C VAL A 36 -11.66 4.48 11.36
N SER A 37 -11.46 4.48 10.05
CA SER A 37 -11.13 3.31 9.24
C SER A 37 -9.74 3.45 8.62
N GLY A 38 -9.17 2.32 8.17
CA GLY A 38 -7.79 2.20 7.70
C GLY A 38 -6.90 1.43 8.68
N ASN A 39 -5.74 1.02 8.20
CA ASN A 39 -4.74 0.32 9.01
C ASN A 39 -3.85 1.36 9.72
N PRO A 40 -3.64 1.25 11.05
CA PRO A 40 -2.78 2.18 11.78
C PRO A 40 -1.31 1.80 11.57
N ILE A 41 -0.82 2.01 10.36
CA ILE A 41 0.56 1.70 9.98
C ILE A 41 1.16 2.96 9.36
N VAL A 42 2.42 3.29 9.68
CA VAL A 42 3.10 4.47 9.12
C VAL A 42 3.05 4.44 7.59
N GLY A 43 2.66 5.55 6.97
CA GLY A 43 2.42 5.66 5.53
C GLY A 43 0.96 5.47 5.14
N ALA A 44 0.19 4.65 5.87
CA ALA A 44 -1.21 4.36 5.56
C ALA A 44 -2.12 5.59 5.73
N VAL A 45 -3.24 5.59 5.02
CA VAL A 45 -4.28 6.61 5.17
C VAL A 45 -5.40 6.13 6.09
N LEU A 46 -5.68 6.91 7.13
CA LEU A 46 -6.86 6.78 7.97
C LEU A 46 -7.97 7.75 7.52
N ILE A 47 -9.22 7.29 7.60
CA ILE A 47 -10.40 8.03 7.15
C ILE A 47 -11.41 8.13 8.29
N VAL A 48 -12.06 9.28 8.46
CA VAL A 48 -13.25 9.39 9.33
C VAL A 48 -14.52 9.08 8.54
N ASP A 49 -15.14 7.95 8.85
CA ASP A 49 -16.41 7.51 8.27
C ASP A 49 -17.62 8.01 9.07
N GLY A 50 -18.77 8.12 8.40
CA GLY A 50 -20.08 8.42 9.02
C GLY A 50 -20.29 9.87 9.45
N ALA A 51 -19.21 10.65 9.66
CA ALA A 51 -19.33 12.06 10.03
C ALA A 51 -20.11 12.87 8.98
N GLN A 52 -19.88 12.61 7.69
CA GLN A 52 -20.64 13.26 6.63
C GLN A 52 -22.13 12.95 6.76
N GLU A 53 -22.52 11.68 6.84
CA GLU A 53 -23.93 11.27 6.90
C GLU A 53 -24.67 11.85 8.10
N HIS A 54 -24.00 11.94 9.25
CA HIS A 54 -24.61 12.35 10.51
C HIS A 54 -24.60 13.86 10.78
N PHE A 55 -23.74 14.61 10.10
CA PHE A 55 -23.63 16.06 10.27
C PHE A 55 -23.83 16.86 8.96
N GLU A 56 -24.08 16.20 7.83
CA GLU A 56 -24.45 16.85 6.56
C GLU A 56 -25.80 17.56 6.68
N GLY A 57 -25.92 18.72 6.04
CA GLY A 57 -27.11 19.59 6.17
C GLY A 57 -27.14 20.44 7.44
N CYS A 58 -26.24 20.21 8.40
CA CYS A 58 -26.02 21.13 9.53
C CYS A 58 -25.17 22.36 9.16
N GLY A 59 -25.12 22.73 7.88
CA GLY A 59 -24.31 23.83 7.36
C GLY A 59 -25.11 24.67 6.36
N GLY A 60 -24.62 25.89 6.08
CA GLY A 60 -25.15 26.70 4.99
C GLY A 60 -24.81 26.10 3.62
N TYR A 61 -25.46 26.58 2.56
CA TYR A 61 -25.20 26.12 1.19
C TYR A 61 -23.71 26.31 0.84
N GLY A 62 -22.97 25.21 0.68
CA GLY A 62 -21.55 25.22 0.29
C GLY A 62 -20.52 25.05 1.42
N ASP A 63 -20.93 24.86 2.68
CA ASP A 63 -20.02 24.63 3.81
C ASP A 63 -20.45 23.36 4.58
N PRO A 64 -19.58 22.35 4.75
CA PRO A 64 -19.94 21.16 5.53
C PRO A 64 -20.34 21.58 6.94
N GLY A 65 -21.45 21.04 7.43
CA GLY A 65 -22.03 21.38 8.73
C GLY A 65 -21.20 20.93 9.94
N TYR A 66 -19.93 20.54 9.74
CA TYR A 66 -19.07 19.93 10.75
C TYR A 66 -17.58 20.10 10.44
N SER A 67 -16.74 19.82 11.43
CA SER A 67 -15.28 19.76 11.33
C SER A 67 -14.73 18.49 11.96
N ILE A 68 -13.55 18.06 11.51
CA ILE A 68 -12.79 16.96 12.09
C ILE A 68 -11.51 17.50 12.74
N GLN A 69 -11.18 16.97 13.92
CA GLN A 69 -9.89 17.15 14.56
C GLN A 69 -9.31 15.78 14.89
N TRP A 70 -8.19 15.42 14.27
CA TRP A 70 -7.45 14.20 14.57
C TRP A 70 -6.71 14.31 15.90
N LEU A 71 -6.58 13.18 16.60
CA LEU A 71 -5.96 13.05 17.90
C LEU A 71 -4.93 11.91 17.91
N ARG A 72 -3.80 12.11 18.60
CA ARG A 72 -2.84 11.07 18.98
C ARG A 72 -2.87 10.94 20.49
N ASP A 73 -3.26 9.76 20.98
CA ASP A 73 -3.42 9.49 22.42
C ASP A 73 -4.29 10.51 23.16
N GLY A 74 -5.26 11.10 22.46
CA GLY A 74 -6.18 12.11 22.99
C GLY A 74 -5.74 13.56 22.77
N GLU A 75 -4.50 13.80 22.33
CA GLU A 75 -3.98 15.15 22.06
C GLU A 75 -4.15 15.53 20.59
N PRO A 76 -4.47 16.80 20.27
CA PRO A 76 -4.69 17.24 18.88
C PRO A 76 -3.47 17.09 17.98
N ILE A 77 -3.69 16.51 16.79
CA ILE A 77 -2.72 16.48 15.69
C ILE A 77 -2.92 17.72 14.81
N ALA A 78 -1.83 18.35 14.37
CA ALA A 78 -1.92 19.47 13.45
C ALA A 78 -2.48 19.01 12.08
N PRO A 79 -3.42 19.73 11.46
CA PRO A 79 -3.92 19.36 10.15
C PRO A 79 -2.83 19.43 9.08
N ASP A 80 -2.76 18.41 8.23
CA ASP A 80 -1.92 18.45 7.03
C ASP A 80 -2.66 19.18 5.88
N PRO A 81 -2.18 20.33 5.41
CA PRO A 81 -2.84 21.09 4.35
C PRO A 81 -2.82 20.41 2.99
N ARG A 82 -2.04 19.33 2.79
CA ARG A 82 -1.99 18.56 1.54
C ARG A 82 -3.24 17.70 1.35
N PHE A 83 -3.91 17.34 2.43
CA PHE A 83 -5.02 16.39 2.42
C PHE A 83 -6.33 17.01 2.91
N SER A 84 -7.42 16.33 2.57
CA SER A 84 -8.73 16.67 3.11
C SER A 84 -8.74 16.46 4.64
N PRO A 85 -9.40 17.32 5.44
CA PRO A 85 -9.45 17.17 6.90
C PRO A 85 -10.10 15.86 7.37
N TYR A 86 -10.80 15.14 6.49
CA TYR A 86 -11.37 13.81 6.77
C TYR A 86 -10.34 12.68 6.70
N LEU A 87 -9.11 12.98 6.31
CA LEU A 87 -8.02 12.04 6.09
C LEU A 87 -6.87 12.36 7.04
N HIS A 88 -6.18 11.33 7.50
CA HIS A 88 -4.92 11.44 8.23
C HIS A 88 -3.95 10.42 7.65
N VAL A 89 -2.84 10.90 7.09
CA VAL A 89 -1.72 10.03 6.75
C VAL A 89 -0.97 9.73 8.04
N VAL A 90 -0.79 8.46 8.35
CA VAL A 90 -0.07 8.05 9.55
C VAL A 90 1.41 8.34 9.34
N GLU A 91 1.99 9.18 10.18
CA GLU A 91 3.38 9.63 10.06
C GLU A 91 4.27 8.90 11.07
N LEU A 92 5.60 8.96 10.90
CA LEU A 92 6.55 8.36 11.86
C LEU A 92 6.34 8.87 13.30
N ASP A 93 5.90 10.12 13.46
CA ASP A 93 5.57 10.71 14.76
C ASP A 93 4.39 10.01 15.45
N ASP A 94 3.52 9.32 14.71
CA ASP A 94 2.39 8.55 15.24
C ASP A 94 2.81 7.19 15.82
N LEU A 95 4.01 6.70 15.50
CA LEU A 95 4.49 5.37 15.86
C LEU A 95 4.38 5.09 17.36
N GLY A 96 3.76 3.97 17.72
CA GLY A 96 3.53 3.57 19.11
C GLY A 96 2.33 4.26 19.81
N GLY A 97 1.74 5.29 19.19
CA GLY A 97 0.53 5.94 19.68
C GLY A 97 -0.75 5.26 19.17
N ARG A 98 -1.91 5.82 19.55
CA ARG A 98 -3.22 5.45 18.98
C ARG A 98 -3.91 6.67 18.41
N ILE A 99 -4.51 6.50 17.23
CA ILE A 99 -5.20 7.57 16.52
C ILE A 99 -6.70 7.52 16.81
N SER A 100 -7.29 8.70 16.99
CA SER A 100 -8.74 8.89 16.98
C SER A 100 -9.09 10.24 16.37
N ALA A 101 -10.37 10.57 16.27
CA ALA A 101 -10.82 11.84 15.76
C ALA A 101 -11.99 12.39 16.59
N VAL A 102 -12.16 13.72 16.53
CA VAL A 102 -13.34 14.42 17.04
C VAL A 102 -14.10 15.01 15.87
N ALA A 103 -15.29 14.48 15.60
CA ALA A 103 -16.25 15.12 14.70
C ALA A 103 -17.07 16.15 15.49
N SER A 104 -17.02 17.41 15.08
CA SER A 104 -17.72 18.52 15.71
C SER A 104 -18.73 19.13 14.75
N GLY A 105 -20.02 19.01 15.05
CA GLY A 105 -21.08 19.68 14.31
C GLY A 105 -21.08 21.20 14.56
N SER A 106 -21.56 21.97 13.58
CA SER A 106 -21.58 23.43 13.67
C SER A 106 -22.44 23.90 14.86
N PRO A 107 -22.04 24.98 15.56
CA PRO A 107 -22.85 25.56 16.62
C PRO A 107 -24.25 25.99 16.15
N ALA A 108 -24.36 26.51 14.93
CA ALA A 108 -25.56 27.14 14.40
C ALA A 108 -26.63 26.14 13.95
N ALA A 109 -26.23 24.96 13.45
CA ALA A 109 -27.18 24.02 12.87
C ALA A 109 -27.07 22.58 13.42
N CYS A 110 -25.98 22.25 14.13
CA CYS A 110 -25.79 20.97 14.81
C CYS A 110 -25.54 21.09 16.32
N ALA A 111 -25.94 22.23 16.91
CA ALA A 111 -25.84 22.52 18.35
C ALA A 111 -24.43 22.36 18.95
N GLY A 112 -23.38 22.45 18.15
CA GLY A 112 -21.99 22.33 18.62
C GLY A 112 -21.63 20.94 19.13
N ARG A 113 -22.41 19.92 18.74
CA ARG A 113 -22.24 18.55 19.21
C ARG A 113 -20.87 18.00 18.83
N LYS A 114 -20.29 17.17 19.71
CA LYS A 114 -19.04 16.44 19.45
C LYS A 114 -19.21 14.95 19.62
N VAL A 115 -18.57 14.19 18.74
CA VAL A 115 -18.41 12.74 18.85
C VAL A 115 -16.92 12.44 18.75
N VAL A 116 -16.39 11.73 19.75
CA VAL A 116 -15.01 11.22 19.74
C VAL A 116 -15.07 9.78 19.25
N THR A 117 -14.32 9.47 18.21
CA THR A 117 -14.25 8.10 17.67
C THR A 117 -13.51 7.17 18.64
N GLN A 118 -13.69 5.86 18.46
CA GLN A 118 -12.82 4.90 19.11
C GLN A 118 -11.37 5.05 18.63
N GLN A 119 -10.42 4.75 19.51
CA GLN A 119 -9.00 4.71 19.17
C GLN A 119 -8.68 3.48 18.30
N THR A 120 -7.74 3.65 17.38
CA THR A 120 -7.17 2.55 16.58
C THR A 120 -6.40 1.56 17.45
N ALA A 121 -5.93 0.47 16.82
CA ALA A 121 -4.78 -0.28 17.34
C ALA A 121 -3.55 0.65 17.47
N VAL A 122 -2.51 0.16 18.16
CA VAL A 122 -1.25 0.90 18.25
C VAL A 122 -0.68 1.05 16.84
N VAL A 123 -0.16 2.23 16.54
CA VAL A 123 0.48 2.49 15.25
C VAL A 123 1.80 1.73 15.16
N GLU A 124 1.98 0.99 14.07
CA GLU A 124 3.18 0.20 13.76
C GLU A 124 3.87 0.71 12.48
N LYS A 125 5.09 0.26 12.19
CA LYS A 125 5.74 0.51 10.89
C LYS A 125 5.19 -0.43 9.83
N GLU A 126 5.26 -0.05 8.55
CA GLU A 126 4.99 -0.98 7.44
C GLU A 126 5.84 -2.24 7.59
N PRO A 127 5.30 -3.43 7.26
CA PRO A 127 6.07 -4.65 7.30
C PRO A 127 7.26 -4.51 6.36
N LEU A 128 8.48 -4.57 6.90
CA LEU A 128 9.73 -4.63 6.14
C LEU A 128 9.93 -6.01 5.50
N ARG A 129 8.87 -6.62 4.99
CA ARG A 129 8.87 -7.98 4.44
C ARG A 129 7.84 -8.11 3.35
N ALA A 130 8.11 -8.96 2.38
CA ALA A 130 7.10 -9.39 1.41
C ALA A 130 5.91 -10.02 2.15
N ALA A 131 4.74 -9.38 2.07
CA ALA A 131 3.48 -9.87 2.61
C ALA A 131 2.64 -10.56 1.51
N GLY A 132 1.68 -11.40 1.92
CA GLY A 132 0.72 -12.00 1.00
C GLY A 132 -0.34 -11.01 0.47
N PHE A 133 -1.09 -11.44 -0.53
CA PHE A 133 -2.08 -10.64 -1.27
C PHE A 133 -3.50 -10.71 -0.68
N THR A 134 -3.71 -11.55 0.33
CA THR A 134 -5.03 -11.75 0.96
C THR A 134 -5.18 -11.14 2.36
N GLY A 135 -4.18 -10.37 2.83
CA GLY A 135 -4.21 -9.76 4.17
C GLY A 135 -4.18 -10.76 5.34
N ARG A 136 -3.95 -12.06 5.09
CA ARG A 136 -3.93 -13.10 6.13
C ARG A 136 -2.65 -13.11 6.98
N GLY A 137 -1.66 -12.28 6.66
CA GLY A 137 -0.39 -12.21 7.37
C GLY A 137 0.50 -13.45 7.18
N VAL A 138 0.28 -14.20 6.10
CA VAL A 138 1.09 -15.36 5.69
C VAL A 138 1.69 -15.06 4.32
N PHE A 139 2.90 -15.56 4.07
CA PHE A 139 3.46 -15.51 2.72
C PHE A 139 2.54 -16.23 1.71
N GLU A 140 2.40 -15.60 0.55
CA GLU A 140 1.65 -16.11 -0.58
C GLU A 140 2.46 -15.84 -1.83
N LEU A 141 2.39 -16.75 -2.78
CA LEU A 141 3.22 -16.70 -3.97
C LEU A 141 2.35 -16.53 -5.21
N LEU A 142 2.70 -15.55 -6.03
CA LEU A 142 2.14 -15.43 -7.38
C LEU A 142 3.09 -16.09 -8.36
N GLY A 143 2.56 -16.97 -9.21
CA GLY A 143 3.33 -17.60 -10.28
C GLY A 143 2.67 -17.40 -11.62
N ARG A 144 3.43 -16.94 -12.61
CA ARG A 144 2.95 -16.88 -14.00
C ARG A 144 3.46 -18.08 -14.78
N THR A 145 2.55 -18.90 -15.29
CA THR A 145 2.88 -20.09 -16.08
C THR A 145 3.37 -19.72 -17.47
N HIS A 146 4.01 -20.66 -18.17
CA HIS A 146 4.45 -20.49 -19.56
C HIS A 146 3.30 -20.22 -20.55
N ASP A 147 2.06 -20.60 -20.20
CA ASP A 147 0.85 -20.29 -20.98
C ASP A 147 0.18 -18.97 -20.56
N TRP A 148 0.89 -18.15 -19.78
CA TRP A 148 0.50 -16.81 -19.35
C TRP A 148 -0.65 -16.76 -18.33
N THR A 149 -0.93 -17.86 -17.64
CA THR A 149 -1.87 -17.90 -16.53
C THR A 149 -1.18 -17.41 -15.25
N LEU A 150 -1.77 -16.43 -14.58
CA LEU A 150 -1.31 -16.03 -13.24
C LEU A 150 -2.03 -16.88 -12.19
N MET A 151 -1.27 -17.50 -11.31
CA MET A 151 -1.75 -18.40 -10.27
C MET A 151 -1.35 -17.86 -8.90
N LEU A 152 -2.29 -17.84 -7.96
CA LEU A 152 -2.06 -17.53 -6.57
C LEU A 152 -1.94 -18.82 -5.77
N TYR A 153 -0.80 -18.99 -5.10
CA TYR A 153 -0.49 -20.08 -4.20
C TYR A 153 -0.54 -19.57 -2.77
N LEU A 154 -1.57 -20.03 -2.06
CA LEU A 154 -1.82 -19.65 -0.68
C LEU A 154 -0.96 -20.53 0.24
N GLY A 155 -0.14 -19.92 1.10
CA GLY A 155 0.54 -20.66 2.16
C GLY A 155 -0.47 -21.30 3.13
N GLU A 156 -0.11 -22.44 3.71
CA GLU A 156 -0.86 -23.00 4.83
C GLU A 156 -0.79 -22.10 6.07
N ASP A 157 -1.83 -22.17 6.91
CA ASP A 157 -1.88 -21.42 8.17
C ASP A 157 -0.96 -22.05 9.24
N THR A 158 -0.37 -23.20 8.93
CA THR A 158 0.61 -23.97 9.72
C THR A 158 1.97 -24.00 9.02
N SER A 159 3.02 -24.38 9.75
CA SER A 159 4.37 -24.41 9.17
C SER A 159 4.46 -25.43 8.03
N LYS A 160 4.69 -24.89 6.81
CA LYS A 160 5.03 -25.56 5.54
C LYS A 160 3.87 -26.23 4.82
N GLY A 161 3.51 -25.69 3.65
CA GLY A 161 2.55 -26.28 2.73
C GLY A 161 1.84 -25.22 1.90
N TRP A 162 1.12 -25.69 0.89
CA TRP A 162 0.30 -24.86 0.02
C TRP A 162 -1.16 -25.31 0.11
N LYS A 163 -2.08 -24.37 0.30
CA LYS A 163 -3.50 -24.61 0.07
C LYS A 163 -3.76 -24.74 -1.43
N GLU A 164 -5.00 -25.07 -1.79
CA GLU A 164 -5.42 -25.12 -3.19
C GLU A 164 -5.10 -23.79 -3.90
N SER A 165 -4.29 -23.88 -4.95
CA SER A 165 -3.95 -22.74 -5.79
C SER A 165 -5.15 -22.33 -6.65
N ARG A 166 -5.26 -21.04 -6.98
CA ARG A 166 -6.31 -20.55 -7.87
C ARG A 166 -5.75 -19.65 -8.96
N GLN A 167 -6.43 -19.62 -10.10
CA GLN A 167 -6.13 -18.65 -11.16
C GLN A 167 -6.59 -17.25 -10.77
N VAL A 168 -5.72 -16.26 -11.00
CA VAL A 168 -6.02 -14.83 -10.81
C VAL A 168 -6.52 -14.25 -12.12
N GLY A 169 -7.75 -14.54 -12.52
CA GLY A 169 -8.34 -13.97 -13.75
C GLY A 169 -7.54 -14.21 -15.07
N PRO A 170 -7.99 -13.61 -16.19
CA PRO A 170 -7.32 -13.71 -17.49
C PRO A 170 -6.43 -12.50 -17.82
N GLY A 171 -5.64 -12.59 -18.89
CA GLY A 171 -5.02 -11.42 -19.55
C GLY A 171 -3.54 -11.14 -19.20
N TRP A 172 -2.92 -11.93 -18.33
CA TRP A 172 -1.54 -11.68 -17.87
C TRP A 172 -0.45 -11.92 -18.93
N GLY A 173 -0.81 -12.45 -20.10
CA GLY A 173 0.07 -12.54 -21.27
C GLY A 173 0.30 -11.22 -21.99
N LEU A 174 -0.43 -10.15 -21.60
CA LEU A 174 -0.22 -8.80 -22.14
C LEU A 174 0.98 -8.09 -21.49
N PHE A 175 1.49 -8.64 -20.38
CA PHE A 175 2.56 -8.04 -19.60
C PHE A 175 3.88 -8.77 -19.82
N THR A 176 4.98 -8.03 -19.91
CA THR A 176 6.33 -8.55 -20.03
C THR A 176 6.96 -8.79 -18.66
N ARG A 177 6.70 -7.89 -17.70
CA ARG A 177 7.23 -7.92 -16.33
C ARG A 177 6.11 -7.75 -15.31
N ILE A 178 6.24 -8.45 -14.18
CA ILE A 178 5.37 -8.36 -13.01
C ILE A 178 6.29 -8.17 -11.79
N ILE A 179 5.91 -7.30 -10.86
CA ILE A 179 6.65 -6.99 -9.64
C ILE A 179 5.63 -6.92 -8.51
N ALA A 180 5.83 -7.71 -7.45
CA ALA A 180 5.08 -7.58 -6.20
C ALA A 180 5.59 -6.33 -5.47
N GLY A 181 4.81 -5.25 -5.48
CA GLY A 181 5.25 -3.95 -4.97
C GLY A 181 4.99 -3.74 -3.47
N GLY A 182 4.21 -4.63 -2.85
CA GLY A 182 3.53 -4.38 -1.56
C GLY A 182 2.51 -3.27 -1.68
N ASP A 183 2.15 -2.65 -0.55
CA ASP A 183 1.13 -1.60 -0.51
C ASP A 183 1.68 -0.27 -1.04
N LEU A 184 1.32 0.07 -2.28
CA LEU A 184 1.74 1.30 -2.98
C LEU A 184 0.59 2.32 -3.08
N THR A 185 -0.62 1.95 -2.65
CA THR A 185 -1.79 2.83 -2.56
C THR A 185 -2.03 3.39 -1.16
N HIS A 186 -1.38 2.80 -0.16
CA HIS A 186 -1.45 3.14 1.27
C HIS A 186 -2.80 2.76 1.89
N ASP A 187 -3.40 1.68 1.39
CA ASP A 187 -4.69 1.13 1.85
C ASP A 187 -4.54 -0.13 2.72
N GLY A 188 -3.29 -0.56 2.96
CA GLY A 188 -2.92 -1.72 3.74
C GLY A 188 -2.99 -3.04 2.98
N ILE A 189 -3.16 -3.01 1.66
CA ILE A 189 -3.27 -4.18 0.80
C ILE A 189 -2.12 -4.17 -0.22
N ALA A 190 -1.50 -5.33 -0.41
CA ALA A 190 -0.42 -5.46 -1.37
C ALA A 190 -0.91 -5.29 -2.82
N ASP A 191 -0.21 -4.45 -3.57
CA ASP A 191 -0.44 -4.13 -4.96
C ASP A 191 0.51 -4.88 -5.90
N LEU A 192 0.14 -4.87 -7.18
CA LEU A 192 0.95 -5.42 -8.25
C LEU A 192 1.34 -4.35 -9.26
N MET A 193 2.63 -4.33 -9.60
CA MET A 193 3.15 -3.51 -10.68
C MET A 193 3.40 -4.39 -11.90
N VAL A 194 2.85 -4.00 -13.05
CA VAL A 194 2.99 -4.77 -14.30
C VAL A 194 3.36 -3.88 -15.47
N GLU A 195 4.28 -4.35 -16.29
CA GLU A 195 4.73 -3.65 -17.48
C GLU A 195 4.19 -4.34 -18.73
N ASN A 196 3.62 -3.58 -19.65
CA ASN A 196 3.15 -4.13 -20.93
C ASN A 196 4.27 -4.19 -21.98
N THR A 197 3.98 -4.78 -23.14
CA THR A 197 4.92 -4.88 -24.27
C THR A 197 5.38 -3.54 -24.85
N SER A 198 4.70 -2.44 -24.53
CA SER A 198 5.06 -1.09 -24.94
C SER A 198 5.95 -0.38 -23.92
N GLY A 199 6.28 -1.04 -22.80
CA GLY A 199 7.09 -0.47 -21.73
C GLY A 199 6.31 0.45 -20.78
N THR A 200 4.98 0.42 -20.83
CA THR A 200 4.13 1.17 -19.90
C THR A 200 3.94 0.35 -18.64
N LEU A 201 4.28 0.94 -17.49
CA LEU A 201 4.03 0.39 -16.18
C LEU A 201 2.61 0.72 -15.72
N TYR A 202 1.93 -0.25 -15.13
CA TYR A 202 0.63 -0.11 -14.50
C TYR A 202 0.72 -0.59 -13.05
N ARG A 203 0.04 0.12 -12.15
CA ARG A 203 -0.29 -0.39 -10.82
C ARG A 203 -1.69 -0.97 -10.83
N PHE A 204 -1.82 -2.16 -10.27
CA PHE A 204 -3.06 -2.87 -10.02
C PHE A 204 -3.27 -2.94 -8.51
N PRO A 205 -4.18 -2.12 -7.95
CA PRO A 205 -4.46 -2.16 -6.52
C PRO A 205 -4.96 -3.52 -6.07
N GLY A 206 -4.50 -4.01 -4.94
CA GLY A 206 -4.97 -5.27 -4.38
C GLY A 206 -6.42 -5.17 -3.87
N THR A 207 -7.18 -6.26 -3.96
CA THR A 207 -8.56 -6.32 -3.40
C THR A 207 -8.59 -6.89 -1.98
N GLY A 208 -7.45 -7.34 -1.44
CA GLY A 208 -7.32 -7.93 -0.11
C GLY A 208 -7.82 -9.37 -0.01
N ASP A 209 -8.36 -9.93 -1.09
CA ASP A 209 -8.75 -11.33 -1.19
C ASP A 209 -7.88 -12.11 -2.17
N GLY A 210 -6.72 -11.55 -2.55
CA GLY A 210 -5.78 -12.11 -3.52
C GLY A 210 -6.18 -11.88 -4.98
N GLY A 211 -7.06 -10.90 -5.23
CA GLY A 211 -7.37 -10.37 -6.55
C GLY A 211 -6.80 -8.95 -6.72
N PHE A 212 -7.08 -8.36 -7.89
CA PHE A 212 -6.63 -7.01 -8.22
C PHE A 212 -7.73 -6.21 -8.91
N HIS A 213 -7.79 -4.93 -8.58
CA HIS A 213 -8.65 -3.93 -9.17
C HIS A 213 -8.33 -3.73 -10.66
N THR A 214 -9.37 -3.64 -11.50
CA THR A 214 -9.20 -3.44 -12.95
C THR A 214 -8.97 -1.99 -13.33
N ASP A 215 -9.35 -1.06 -12.46
CA ASP A 215 -9.03 0.36 -12.50
C ASP A 215 -7.55 0.58 -12.15
N ASN A 216 -6.69 0.09 -13.05
CA ASN A 216 -5.26 0.30 -12.96
C ASN A 216 -4.88 1.77 -13.23
N ALA A 217 -3.81 2.21 -12.58
CA ALA A 217 -3.21 3.51 -12.83
C ALA A 217 -1.89 3.33 -13.60
N GLN A 218 -1.68 4.13 -14.63
CA GLN A 218 -0.39 4.15 -15.32
C GLN A 218 0.66 4.84 -14.46
N GLY A 219 1.85 4.23 -14.37
CA GLY A 219 3.05 4.88 -13.86
C GLY A 219 3.43 6.05 -14.78
N THR A 220 3.95 7.12 -14.20
CA THR A 220 4.26 8.37 -14.92
C THR A 220 5.70 8.47 -15.40
N TRP A 221 6.52 7.43 -15.16
CA TRP A 221 7.96 7.42 -15.48
C TRP A 221 8.30 6.59 -16.72
N GLU A 222 9.50 6.85 -17.28
CA GLU A 222 10.10 6.09 -18.40
C GLU A 222 10.59 4.71 -17.92
N TRP A 223 9.66 3.83 -17.54
CA TRP A 223 9.96 2.54 -16.94
C TRP A 223 10.69 1.57 -17.88
N SER A 224 10.50 1.74 -19.18
CA SER A 224 11.19 0.96 -20.21
C SER A 224 12.71 1.11 -20.21
N ALA A 225 13.25 2.11 -19.50
CA ALA A 225 14.69 2.29 -19.31
C ALA A 225 15.27 1.47 -18.14
N MET A 226 14.43 0.83 -17.32
CA MET A 226 14.83 0.08 -16.12
C MET A 226 14.97 -1.42 -16.41
N ASP A 227 16.08 -2.03 -16.00
CA ASP A 227 16.42 -3.44 -16.20
C ASP A 227 15.86 -4.33 -15.08
N ASN A 228 16.26 -4.05 -13.84
CA ASN A 228 15.78 -4.76 -12.65
C ASN A 228 14.86 -3.85 -11.86
N ALA A 229 13.83 -4.43 -11.25
CA ALA A 229 12.95 -3.71 -10.35
C ALA A 229 12.43 -4.65 -9.26
N ILE A 230 12.46 -4.16 -8.03
CA ILE A 230 12.05 -4.91 -6.84
C ILE A 230 11.17 -4.03 -5.94
N GLY A 231 10.39 -4.73 -5.13
CA GLY A 231 9.64 -4.27 -3.97
C GLY A 231 9.17 -5.49 -3.19
N PRO A 232 8.39 -5.32 -2.11
CA PRO A 232 8.19 -4.06 -1.38
C PRO A 232 9.42 -3.59 -0.58
N GLY A 233 9.36 -2.35 -0.09
CA GLY A 233 10.25 -1.86 0.97
C GLY A 233 10.34 -0.32 1.06
N ASP A 234 10.48 0.22 2.26
CA ASP A 234 10.74 1.64 2.53
C ASP A 234 12.22 1.97 2.26
N TRP A 235 12.57 2.22 0.99
CA TRP A 235 13.96 2.33 0.55
C TRP A 235 14.59 3.68 0.90
N ASN A 236 13.80 4.73 1.14
CA ASN A 236 14.27 6.07 1.47
C ASN A 236 14.05 6.47 2.95
N GLY A 237 13.33 5.66 3.73
CA GLY A 237 13.05 5.88 5.15
C GLY A 237 11.88 6.82 5.42
N ASP A 238 11.02 7.08 4.43
CA ASP A 238 9.86 7.95 4.58
C ASP A 238 8.61 7.25 5.15
N GLY A 239 8.66 5.92 5.29
CA GLY A 239 7.66 5.08 5.97
C GLY A 239 6.90 4.14 5.03
N PRO A 240 6.27 4.64 3.95
CA PRO A 240 5.66 3.83 2.90
C PRO A 240 6.57 2.81 2.20
N ASN A 241 5.95 1.85 1.50
CA ASN A 241 6.68 1.02 0.55
C ASN A 241 7.01 1.79 -0.73
N ASP A 242 8.16 1.49 -1.30
CA ASP A 242 8.68 2.07 -2.53
C ASP A 242 9.01 0.99 -3.57
N LEU A 243 9.24 1.44 -4.81
CA LEU A 243 9.94 0.64 -5.80
C LEU A 243 11.42 1.00 -5.84
N LEU A 244 12.27 -0.01 -6.03
CA LEU A 244 13.68 0.17 -6.31
C LEU A 244 13.99 -0.43 -7.68
N ALA A 245 14.61 0.33 -8.58
CA ALA A 245 14.96 -0.19 -9.90
C ALA A 245 16.29 0.34 -10.43
N SER A 246 17.01 -0.53 -11.14
CA SER A 246 18.29 -0.22 -11.76
C SER A 246 18.15 -0.05 -13.27
N ASP A 247 18.87 0.89 -13.86
CA ASP A 247 18.97 1.02 -15.31
C ASP A 247 20.18 0.27 -15.90
N ALA A 248 20.24 0.21 -17.23
CA ALA A 248 21.31 -0.45 -17.97
C ALA A 248 22.69 0.20 -17.83
N THR A 249 22.78 1.42 -17.28
CA THR A 249 24.04 2.09 -16.97
C THR A 249 24.55 1.74 -15.56
N GLY A 250 23.74 1.01 -14.79
CA GLY A 250 24.04 0.60 -13.43
C GLY A 250 23.61 1.63 -12.38
N ASP A 251 22.89 2.68 -12.78
CA ASP A 251 22.30 3.61 -11.82
C ASP A 251 21.10 2.96 -11.13
N LEU A 252 20.98 3.16 -9.83
CA LEU A 252 19.90 2.62 -9.01
C LEU A 252 19.04 3.76 -8.48
N PHE A 253 17.72 3.61 -8.62
CA PHE A 253 16.75 4.63 -8.26
C PHE A 253 15.69 4.08 -7.31
N VAL A 254 15.36 4.88 -6.30
CA VAL A 254 14.14 4.75 -5.51
C VAL A 254 13.04 5.55 -6.19
N PHE A 255 11.85 4.99 -6.12
CA PHE A 255 10.65 5.47 -6.76
C PHE A 255 9.57 5.59 -5.69
N PRO A 256 9.50 6.76 -5.01
CA PRO A 256 8.68 6.91 -3.81
C PRO A 256 7.20 6.82 -4.09
N SER A 257 6.47 5.99 -3.34
CA SER A 257 5.01 5.97 -3.42
C SER A 257 4.39 7.13 -2.63
N GLN A 258 3.19 7.54 -3.00
CA GLN A 258 2.43 8.57 -2.29
C GLN A 258 1.01 8.09 -2.02
N PRO A 259 0.33 8.67 -1.00
CA PRO A 259 -1.04 8.31 -0.68
C PRO A 259 -1.96 8.30 -1.90
N PHE A 260 -2.90 7.34 -1.92
CA PHE A 260 -3.83 7.11 -3.05
C PHE A 260 -3.11 6.69 -4.35
N GLY A 261 -1.88 6.18 -4.22
CA GLY A 261 -1.08 5.69 -5.32
C GLY A 261 -0.56 6.77 -6.25
N GLY A 262 -0.27 7.95 -5.70
CA GLY A 262 0.60 8.92 -6.36
C GLY A 262 2.06 8.44 -6.41
N TRP A 263 2.91 9.18 -7.11
CA TRP A 263 4.34 8.91 -7.18
C TRP A 263 5.12 10.19 -6.90
N GLY A 264 6.17 10.08 -6.08
CA GLY A 264 7.11 11.15 -5.80
C GLY A 264 8.07 11.43 -6.94
N ALA A 265 9.03 12.32 -6.71
CA ALA A 265 10.18 12.43 -7.60
C ALA A 265 11.12 11.25 -7.34
N ARG A 266 11.56 10.55 -8.38
CA ARG A 266 12.54 9.47 -8.21
C ARG A 266 13.87 9.99 -7.68
N GLU A 267 14.55 9.18 -6.89
CA GLU A 267 15.82 9.53 -6.24
C GLU A 267 16.91 8.55 -6.67
N LYS A 268 18.11 9.05 -7.00
CA LYS A 268 19.23 8.18 -7.33
C LYS A 268 19.95 7.78 -6.04
N VAL A 269 19.95 6.48 -5.74
CA VAL A 269 20.49 5.90 -4.49
C VAL A 269 21.72 5.02 -4.72
N GLY A 270 22.13 4.82 -5.97
CA GLY A 270 23.29 3.98 -6.27
C GLY A 270 23.80 4.11 -7.69
N HIS A 271 24.96 3.50 -7.93
CA HIS A 271 25.61 3.36 -9.23
C HIS A 271 26.43 2.06 -9.28
N GLY A 272 26.77 1.58 -10.48
CA GLY A 272 27.58 0.37 -10.68
C GLY A 272 26.82 -0.95 -10.45
N TRP A 273 25.49 -0.93 -10.47
CA TRP A 273 24.64 -2.11 -10.30
C TRP A 273 24.53 -2.97 -11.56
N ASP A 274 25.08 -2.53 -12.70
CA ASP A 274 25.13 -3.25 -13.98
C ASP A 274 25.99 -4.54 -13.94
N VAL A 275 26.78 -4.70 -12.88
CA VAL A 275 27.53 -5.92 -12.59
C VAL A 275 26.64 -7.05 -12.05
N MET A 276 25.45 -6.71 -11.55
CA MET A 276 24.44 -7.64 -11.02
C MET A 276 23.44 -8.01 -12.10
N ASP A 277 22.99 -9.26 -12.12
CA ASP A 277 22.00 -9.76 -13.08
C ASP A 277 20.65 -10.12 -12.44
N LEU A 278 20.56 -10.01 -11.11
CA LEU A 278 19.33 -10.13 -10.35
C LEU A 278 19.43 -9.31 -9.06
N LEU A 279 18.34 -8.60 -8.74
CA LEU A 279 18.11 -7.97 -7.45
C LEU A 279 16.89 -8.64 -6.80
N ILE A 280 16.91 -8.75 -5.47
CA ILE A 280 15.81 -9.25 -4.64
C ILE A 280 15.68 -8.30 -3.45
N GLY A 281 14.46 -7.88 -3.15
CA GLY A 281 14.13 -7.12 -1.94
C GLY A 281 13.49 -8.07 -0.93
N PRO A 282 14.28 -8.79 -0.09
CA PRO A 282 13.69 -9.67 0.91
C PRO A 282 12.97 -8.91 2.02
N GLY A 283 13.25 -7.61 2.17
CA GLY A 283 12.92 -6.86 3.38
C GLY A 283 14.13 -6.69 4.29
N ASP A 284 13.92 -6.57 5.60
CA ASP A 284 14.98 -6.53 6.61
C ASP A 284 15.63 -7.92 6.76
N TRP A 285 16.79 -8.13 6.14
CA TRP A 285 17.49 -9.40 6.09
C TRP A 285 18.46 -9.57 7.26
N ASP A 286 19.04 -8.47 7.75
CA ASP A 286 20.03 -8.49 8.83
C ASP A 286 19.57 -8.02 10.21
N GLY A 287 18.30 -7.66 10.33
CA GLY A 287 17.60 -7.39 11.58
C GLY A 287 17.88 -6.01 12.15
N ASP A 288 18.34 -5.07 11.32
CA ASP A 288 18.68 -3.71 11.74
C ASP A 288 17.50 -2.74 11.68
N GLY A 289 16.35 -3.18 11.16
CA GLY A 289 15.12 -2.41 11.03
C GLY A 289 15.02 -1.59 9.75
N ASN A 290 15.88 -1.82 8.76
CA ASN A 290 15.84 -1.24 7.42
C ASN A 290 15.67 -2.33 6.35
N VAL A 291 15.23 -1.96 5.15
CA VAL A 291 15.12 -2.91 4.05
C VAL A 291 16.46 -3.12 3.35
N ASP A 292 16.72 -4.37 2.95
CA ASP A 292 17.98 -4.79 2.35
C ASP A 292 17.80 -5.26 0.91
N VAL A 293 18.92 -5.32 0.17
CA VAL A 293 18.97 -5.94 -1.17
C VAL A 293 19.85 -7.18 -1.15
N LEU A 294 19.33 -8.28 -1.68
CA LEU A 294 20.16 -9.40 -2.11
C LEU A 294 20.42 -9.29 -3.61
N ALA A 295 21.69 -9.19 -3.99
CA ALA A 295 22.10 -9.02 -5.38
C ALA A 295 22.97 -10.18 -5.84
N LYS A 296 22.59 -10.79 -6.96
CA LYS A 296 23.34 -11.87 -7.59
C LYS A 296 24.12 -11.32 -8.76
N ASP A 297 25.38 -11.75 -8.88
CA ASP A 297 26.18 -11.47 -10.06
C ASP A 297 26.11 -12.59 -11.11
N LYS A 298 26.69 -12.30 -12.29
CA LYS A 298 26.73 -13.25 -13.42
C LYS A 298 27.51 -14.54 -13.11
N ALA A 299 28.39 -14.54 -12.10
CA ALA A 299 29.12 -15.72 -11.64
C ALA A 299 28.35 -16.53 -10.59
N GLY A 300 27.13 -16.11 -10.22
CA GLY A 300 26.29 -16.76 -9.24
C GLY A 300 26.75 -16.54 -7.79
N ARG A 301 27.53 -15.48 -7.53
CA ARG A 301 27.79 -15.00 -6.17
C ARG A 301 26.61 -14.17 -5.73
N LEU A 302 26.14 -14.40 -4.51
CA LEU A 302 25.05 -13.64 -3.91
C LEU A 302 25.63 -12.74 -2.82
N TYR A 303 25.25 -11.47 -2.86
CA TYR A 303 25.69 -10.43 -1.94
C TYR A 303 24.50 -9.86 -1.18
N LEU A 304 24.69 -9.59 0.11
CA LEU A 304 23.82 -8.71 0.88
C LEU A 304 24.35 -7.29 0.78
N TYR A 305 23.47 -6.36 0.44
CA TYR A 305 23.63 -4.93 0.56
C TYR A 305 22.64 -4.46 1.61
N GLY A 306 23.13 -4.16 2.82
CA GLY A 306 22.24 -3.69 3.88
C GLY A 306 21.78 -2.26 3.61
N GLY A 307 20.52 -1.94 3.87
CA GLY A 307 20.02 -0.57 3.80
C GLY A 307 20.47 0.24 5.02
N ASP A 308 20.64 1.56 4.88
CA ASP A 308 20.88 2.45 6.03
C ASP A 308 19.63 3.21 6.49
N GLY A 309 18.48 2.94 5.85
CA GLY A 309 17.20 3.59 6.13
C GLY A 309 17.10 5.04 5.64
N HIS A 310 18.03 5.51 4.81
CA HIS A 310 18.07 6.88 4.29
C HIS A 310 18.43 6.94 2.80
N GLY A 311 18.07 5.89 2.04
CA GLY A 311 18.43 5.78 0.62
C GLY A 311 19.91 5.45 0.36
N GLY A 312 20.65 4.97 1.38
CA GLY A 312 22.04 4.53 1.26
C GLY A 312 22.24 3.06 1.60
N TRP A 313 23.51 2.63 1.51
CA TRP A 313 23.90 1.22 1.63
C TRP A 313 25.04 1.04 2.63
N THR A 314 24.94 -0.01 3.43
CA THR A 314 26.05 -0.50 4.25
C THR A 314 27.07 -1.26 3.40
N THR A 315 28.14 -1.77 4.04
CA THR A 315 29.18 -2.50 3.31
C THR A 315 28.65 -3.83 2.80
N ALA A 316 28.63 -4.00 1.48
CA ALA A 316 28.20 -5.24 0.85
C ALA A 316 29.06 -6.43 1.26
N ARG A 317 28.42 -7.58 1.49
CA ARG A 317 29.11 -8.84 1.83
C ARG A 317 28.59 -10.00 1.00
N GLN A 318 29.48 -10.89 0.58
CA GLN A 318 29.07 -12.13 -0.08
C GLN A 318 28.45 -13.07 0.95
N ILE A 319 27.22 -13.52 0.69
CA ILE A 319 26.46 -14.43 1.57
C ILE A 319 26.15 -15.77 0.90
N GLY A 320 26.54 -15.95 -0.37
CA GLY A 320 26.29 -17.19 -1.09
C GLY A 320 27.09 -17.33 -2.39
N GLN A 321 27.05 -18.53 -2.95
CA GLN A 321 27.71 -18.91 -4.20
C GLN A 321 26.89 -20.02 -4.88
N GLY A 322 26.92 -20.08 -6.20
CA GLY A 322 26.28 -21.15 -6.98
C GLY A 322 24.81 -20.90 -7.30
N TRP A 323 24.33 -19.68 -7.11
CA TRP A 323 22.92 -19.32 -7.31
C TRP A 323 22.44 -19.43 -8.77
N ASN A 324 23.37 -19.51 -9.73
CA ASN A 324 23.05 -19.82 -11.13
C ASN A 324 22.54 -21.26 -11.35
N ALA A 325 22.54 -22.11 -10.32
CA ALA A 325 21.87 -23.41 -10.37
C ALA A 325 20.33 -23.30 -10.35
N LEU A 326 19.81 -22.14 -9.95
CA LEU A 326 18.39 -21.83 -9.89
C LEU A 326 17.96 -21.08 -11.16
N THR A 327 16.76 -21.39 -11.65
CA THR A 327 16.15 -20.76 -12.82
C THR A 327 15.28 -19.56 -12.47
N MET A 328 14.73 -19.54 -11.24
CA MET A 328 13.97 -18.43 -10.66
C MET A 328 14.37 -18.27 -9.21
N ILE A 329 14.44 -17.02 -8.74
CA ILE A 329 14.77 -16.67 -7.36
C ILE A 329 13.95 -15.43 -6.99
N GLY A 330 13.41 -15.37 -5.78
CA GLY A 330 12.66 -14.21 -5.30
C GLY A 330 12.44 -14.23 -3.79
N SER A 331 11.85 -13.17 -3.26
CA SER A 331 11.53 -13.05 -1.83
C SER A 331 10.43 -14.05 -1.42
N ALA A 332 10.46 -14.51 -0.17
CA ALA A 332 9.45 -15.41 0.38
C ALA A 332 8.83 -14.91 1.69
N GLY A 333 9.12 -13.67 2.10
CA GLY A 333 8.70 -13.15 3.41
C GLY A 333 9.08 -14.10 4.54
N ASP A 334 8.29 -14.19 5.60
CA ASP A 334 8.51 -15.15 6.69
C ASP A 334 7.72 -16.46 6.41
N PHE A 335 8.25 -17.30 5.53
CA PHE A 335 7.59 -18.53 5.09
C PHE A 335 7.49 -19.56 6.22
N ASN A 336 8.57 -19.70 7.00
CA ASN A 336 8.65 -20.72 8.05
C ASN A 336 8.09 -20.26 9.43
N ARG A 337 7.74 -18.97 9.56
CA ARG A 337 7.17 -18.33 10.75
C ARG A 337 8.13 -18.27 11.94
N ASP A 338 9.42 -18.09 11.66
CA ASP A 338 10.42 -17.88 12.69
C ASP A 338 10.69 -16.40 12.99
N GLY A 339 10.00 -15.50 12.28
CA GLY A 339 10.10 -14.06 12.44
C GLY A 339 11.12 -13.41 11.50
N PHE A 340 11.75 -14.16 10.60
CA PHE A 340 12.77 -13.64 9.69
C PHE A 340 12.36 -13.82 8.22
N ASN A 341 12.96 -12.98 7.37
CA ASN A 341 12.74 -13.06 5.93
C ASN A 341 13.43 -14.29 5.33
N ASP A 342 12.76 -14.90 4.37
CA ASP A 342 13.16 -16.08 3.62
C ASP A 342 13.21 -15.76 2.12
N VAL A 343 13.91 -16.59 1.35
CA VAL A 343 14.02 -16.50 -0.11
C VAL A 343 13.62 -17.83 -0.72
N HIS A 344 12.94 -17.79 -1.86
CA HIS A 344 12.63 -18.97 -2.64
C HIS A 344 13.51 -19.08 -3.88
N GLY A 345 13.67 -20.30 -4.37
CA GLY A 345 14.32 -20.59 -5.64
C GLY A 345 13.71 -21.80 -6.32
N VAL A 346 13.74 -21.83 -7.65
CA VAL A 346 13.34 -23.01 -8.44
C VAL A 346 14.55 -23.53 -9.17
N ASN A 347 14.83 -24.83 -9.05
CA ASN A 347 15.92 -25.45 -9.81
C ASN A 347 15.44 -25.91 -11.21
N ALA A 348 16.39 -26.32 -12.06
CA ALA A 348 16.07 -26.79 -13.42
C ALA A 348 15.17 -28.05 -13.46
N GLY A 349 15.12 -28.83 -12.37
CA GLY A 349 14.23 -29.98 -12.22
C GLY A 349 12.80 -29.60 -11.83
N GLY A 350 12.55 -28.34 -11.49
CA GLY A 350 11.25 -27.85 -11.04
C GLY A 350 11.01 -28.01 -9.53
N ASP A 351 12.04 -28.26 -8.73
CA ASP A 351 11.89 -28.24 -7.28
C ASP A 351 11.82 -26.79 -6.81
N LEU A 352 10.79 -26.45 -6.04
CA LEU A 352 10.72 -25.20 -5.29
C LEU A 352 11.44 -25.39 -3.96
N VAL A 353 12.45 -24.57 -3.73
CA VAL A 353 13.36 -24.62 -2.60
C VAL A 353 13.23 -23.32 -1.81
N MET A 354 13.02 -23.43 -0.49
CA MET A 354 13.04 -22.30 0.43
C MET A 354 14.39 -22.25 1.14
N TYR A 355 14.99 -21.06 1.15
CA TYR A 355 16.21 -20.73 1.85
C TYR A 355 15.84 -19.84 3.04
N TYR A 356 16.03 -20.35 4.24
CA TYR A 356 15.61 -19.69 5.46
C TYR A 356 16.63 -18.67 5.93
N GLY A 357 16.20 -17.44 6.20
CA GLY A 357 17.05 -16.41 6.80
C GLY A 357 17.27 -16.66 8.29
N ASP A 358 18.28 -16.01 8.87
CA ASP A 358 18.54 -16.04 10.31
C ASP A 358 18.29 -14.69 11.02
N GLY A 359 17.84 -13.68 10.26
CA GLY A 359 17.63 -12.31 10.75
C GLY A 359 18.90 -11.59 11.19
N ARG A 360 20.06 -12.08 10.76
CA ARG A 360 21.41 -11.51 10.99
C ARG A 360 22.18 -11.47 9.67
N GLY A 361 21.42 -11.53 8.59
CA GLY A 361 21.76 -11.62 7.19
C GLY A 361 22.56 -12.85 6.76
N GLY A 362 22.51 -13.91 7.57
CA GLY A 362 22.97 -15.23 7.21
C GLY A 362 21.81 -16.14 6.77
N TRP A 363 22.11 -17.44 6.72
CA TRP A 363 21.15 -18.48 6.39
C TRP A 363 20.99 -19.44 7.57
N LYS A 364 19.75 -19.78 7.88
CA LYS A 364 19.39 -20.77 8.89
C LYS A 364 19.32 -22.19 8.32
N GLY A 365 18.91 -22.33 7.07
CA GLY A 365 18.75 -23.64 6.43
C GLY A 365 18.12 -23.57 5.05
N VAL A 366 17.89 -24.74 4.45
CA VAL A 366 17.29 -24.88 3.13
C VAL A 366 16.41 -26.12 3.08
N GLU A 367 15.28 -26.04 2.37
CA GLU A 367 14.33 -27.15 2.24
C GLU A 367 13.59 -27.11 0.90
N THR A 368 13.36 -28.28 0.31
CA THR A 368 12.45 -28.41 -0.84
C THR A 368 11.01 -28.45 -0.34
N VAL A 369 10.18 -27.52 -0.79
CA VAL A 369 8.79 -27.33 -0.34
C VAL A 369 7.76 -27.55 -1.45
N GLY A 370 8.21 -27.93 -2.65
CA GLY A 370 7.32 -28.23 -3.77
C GLY A 370 8.07 -28.79 -4.97
N TRP A 371 7.31 -29.35 -5.91
CA TRP A 371 7.83 -29.99 -7.12
C TRP A 371 6.99 -29.56 -8.35
N GLY A 372 7.58 -29.62 -9.54
CA GLY A 372 6.91 -29.26 -10.79
C GLY A 372 6.74 -27.75 -11.02
N TRP A 373 7.51 -26.91 -10.33
CA TRP A 373 7.47 -25.45 -10.44
C TRP A 373 8.16 -24.91 -11.70
N ASN A 374 8.77 -25.78 -12.50
CA ASN A 374 9.28 -25.42 -13.83
C ASN A 374 8.17 -25.12 -14.86
N ILE A 375 6.89 -25.18 -14.47
CA ILE A 375 5.78 -24.68 -15.27
C ILE A 375 5.68 -23.15 -15.27
N PHE A 376 6.35 -22.47 -14.35
CA PHE A 376 6.36 -21.01 -14.23
C PHE A 376 7.49 -20.38 -15.04
N ASN A 377 7.21 -19.19 -15.59
CA ASN A 377 8.19 -18.29 -16.19
C ASN A 377 8.50 -17.06 -15.31
N GLY A 378 7.87 -16.96 -14.14
CA GLY A 378 8.17 -15.99 -13.10
C GLY A 378 7.38 -16.27 -11.83
N LEU A 379 7.96 -15.92 -10.69
CA LEU A 379 7.44 -16.06 -9.33
C LEU A 379 7.60 -14.71 -8.61
N TYR A 380 6.56 -14.27 -7.89
CA TYR A 380 6.44 -12.92 -7.32
C TYR A 380 5.82 -12.92 -5.93
#